data_AF-A0AAU4QFG9-F1
#
_entry.id   AF-A0AAU4QFG9-F1
#
_cell.length_a   1.000
_cell.length_b   1.000
_cell.length_c   1.000
_cell.angle_alpha   90.00
_cell.angle_beta   90.00
_cell.angle_gamma   90.00
#
_symmetry.space_group_name_H-M   'P 1'
#
loop_
_entity.id
_entity.type
_entity.pdbx_description
1 polymer ?
#
loop_
_entity_poly.entity_id
_entity_poly.type
_entity_poly.pdbx_seq_one_letter_code
_entity_poly.pdbx_strand_id
1 'polypeptide(L)'
;MLDEIDVVDWESIPGHPDWYEPDRAARGLRALAEAANLVQAAEAGSQLGGGGIVHGHSGAVFPAAVVATPLLLDIARRGHSAAQDTAMGLLDEALSCYPHAGYTRVTAPDGS
;
A
#
# COMPACT_ATOMS: atom_id res chain seq x y z
N MET A 1 9.49 2.59 11.13
CA MET A 1 8.46 2.93 10.13
C MET A 1 9.07 3.48 8.84
N LEU A 2 9.63 4.70 8.78
CA LEU A 2 10.21 5.21 7.52
C LEU A 2 11.37 4.35 7.00
N ASP A 3 12.30 3.97 7.87
CA ASP A 3 13.38 3.06 7.50
C ASP A 3 12.87 1.67 7.05
N GLU A 4 11.72 1.23 7.55
CA GLU A 4 11.11 -0.04 7.13
C GLU A 4 10.47 0.06 5.74
N ILE A 5 9.92 1.24 5.37
CA ILE A 5 9.41 1.51 4.03
C ILE A 5 10.58 1.55 3.02
N ASP A 6 11.68 2.21 3.40
CA ASP A 6 12.84 2.44 2.54
C ASP A 6 13.69 1.18 2.30
N VAL A 7 13.59 0.16 3.16
CA VAL A 7 14.28 -1.14 3.01
C VAL A 7 13.56 -2.09 2.05
N VAL A 8 12.28 -1.87 1.76
CA VAL A 8 11.53 -2.70 0.81
C VAL A 8 11.97 -2.40 -0.62
N ASP A 9 12.41 -3.42 -1.33
CA ASP A 9 12.66 -3.35 -2.78
C ASP A 9 11.32 -3.47 -3.54
N TRP A 10 10.60 -2.36 -3.64
CA TRP A 10 9.29 -2.30 -4.29
C TRP A 10 9.34 -2.69 -5.78
N GLU A 11 10.45 -2.40 -6.47
CA GLU A 11 10.64 -2.75 -7.89
C GLU A 11 10.73 -4.26 -8.10
N SER A 12 11.22 -5.00 -7.10
CA SER A 12 11.28 -6.46 -7.17
C SER A 12 9.92 -7.15 -6.99
N ILE A 13 8.91 -6.43 -6.51
CA ILE A 13 7.58 -6.98 -6.26
C ILE A 13 6.83 -7.10 -7.59
N PRO A 14 6.32 -8.29 -7.96
CA PRO A 14 5.64 -8.44 -9.23
C PRO A 14 4.28 -7.73 -9.20
N GLY A 15 3.94 -7.02 -10.27
CA GLY A 15 2.63 -6.40 -10.46
C GLY A 15 2.33 -6.17 -11.94
N HIS A 16 1.09 -5.80 -12.26
CA HIS A 16 0.70 -5.54 -13.65
C HIS A 16 1.50 -4.35 -14.20
N PRO A 17 2.18 -4.46 -15.35
CA PRO A 17 3.16 -3.47 -15.80
C PRO A 17 2.56 -2.08 -16.08
N ASP A 18 1.27 -2.01 -16.43
CA ASP A 18 0.60 -0.72 -16.70
C ASP A 18 -0.14 -0.15 -15.49
N TRP A 19 -0.27 -0.90 -14.39
CA TRP A 19 -1.11 -0.50 -13.25
C TRP A 19 -0.35 -0.43 -11.92
N TYR A 20 0.63 -1.30 -11.73
CA TYR A 20 1.46 -1.30 -10.55
C TYR A 20 2.59 -0.30 -10.75
N GLU A 21 2.66 0.70 -9.87
CA GLU A 21 3.70 1.73 -9.87
C GLU A 21 4.48 1.64 -8.55
N PRO A 22 5.65 0.97 -8.52
CA PRO A 22 6.44 0.76 -7.30
C PRO A 22 6.77 2.06 -6.55
N ASP A 23 7.12 3.11 -7.29
CA ASP A 23 7.38 4.45 -6.75
C ASP A 23 6.18 5.00 -5.95
N ARG A 24 4.94 4.72 -6.39
CA ARG A 24 3.74 5.14 -5.67
C ARG A 24 3.53 4.36 -4.38
N ALA A 25 3.98 3.11 -4.31
CA ALA A 25 3.94 2.33 -3.09
C ALA A 25 4.85 2.95 -2.01
N ALA A 26 6.13 3.16 -2.35
CA ALA A 26 7.11 3.75 -1.44
C ALA A 26 6.73 5.18 -1.03
N ARG A 27 6.49 6.06 -2.03
CA ARG A 27 6.16 7.47 -1.80
C ARG A 27 4.83 7.62 -1.07
N GLY A 28 3.82 6.82 -1.42
CA GLY A 28 2.51 6.84 -0.79
C GLY A 28 2.58 6.45 0.69
N LEU A 29 3.28 5.37 1.02
CA LEU A 29 3.46 4.94 2.41
C LEU A 29 4.23 5.97 3.24
N ARG A 30 5.30 6.54 2.67
CA ARG A 30 6.06 7.61 3.33
C ARG A 30 5.21 8.85 3.59
N ALA A 31 4.52 9.33 2.56
CA ALA A 31 3.66 10.50 2.67
C ALA A 31 2.52 10.26 3.68
N LEU A 32 1.96 9.05 3.72
CA LEU A 32 0.91 8.69 4.66
C LEU A 32 1.44 8.63 6.11
N ALA A 33 2.63 8.06 6.31
CA ALA A 33 3.30 8.00 7.62
C ALA A 33 3.62 9.39 8.19
N GLU A 34 3.96 10.34 7.32
CA GLU A 34 4.31 11.73 7.68
C GLU A 34 3.10 12.68 7.66
N ALA A 35 1.92 12.22 7.23
CA ALA A 35 0.76 13.09 7.05
C ALA A 35 0.32 13.73 8.37
N ALA A 36 0.19 15.05 8.37
CA ALA A 36 -0.22 15.84 9.53
C ALA A 36 -1.63 16.44 9.38
N ASN A 37 -2.31 16.18 8.27
CA ASN A 37 -3.65 16.67 8.00
C ASN A 37 -4.38 15.80 6.96
N LEU A 38 -5.67 16.08 6.78
CA LEU A 38 -6.55 15.33 5.88
C LEU A 38 -6.11 15.39 4.41
N VAL A 39 -5.63 16.54 3.94
CA VAL A 39 -5.23 16.70 2.53
C VAL A 39 -4.02 15.83 2.22
N GLN A 40 -2.99 15.88 3.07
CA GLN A 40 -1.80 15.03 2.91
C GLN A 40 -2.14 13.54 2.98
N ALA A 41 -3.00 13.15 3.92
CA ALA A 41 -3.43 11.75 4.04
C ALA A 41 -4.21 11.29 2.79
N ALA A 42 -5.14 12.11 2.28
CA ALA A 42 -5.91 11.80 1.09
C ALA A 42 -5.04 11.71 -0.17
N GLU A 43 -4.07 12.61 -0.33
CA GLU A 43 -3.10 12.55 -1.45
C GLU A 43 -2.28 11.26 -1.39
N ALA A 44 -1.77 10.90 -0.22
CA ALA A 44 -1.03 9.66 -0.02
C ALA A 44 -1.91 8.42 -0.27
N GLY A 45 -3.16 8.45 0.20
CA GLY A 45 -4.16 7.42 -0.07
C GLY A 45 -4.43 7.25 -1.56
N SER A 46 -4.53 8.34 -2.32
CA SER A 46 -4.70 8.28 -3.78
C SER A 46 -3.52 7.66 -4.51
N GLN A 47 -2.28 7.88 -4.04
CA GLN A 47 -1.10 7.21 -4.60
C GLN A 47 -1.17 5.68 -4.39
N LEU A 48 -1.53 5.26 -3.18
CA LEU A 48 -1.64 3.85 -2.81
C LEU A 48 -2.82 3.14 -3.50
N GLY A 49 -3.96 3.82 -3.57
CA GLY A 49 -5.20 3.37 -4.21
C GLY A 49 -5.17 3.34 -5.75
N GLY A 50 -4.31 4.16 -6.35
CA GLY A 50 -4.22 4.36 -7.80
C GLY A 50 -3.11 3.59 -8.49
N GLY A 51 -2.46 2.64 -7.82
CA GLY A 51 -1.37 1.86 -8.41
C GLY A 51 -0.27 1.44 -7.43
N GLY A 52 -0.22 1.97 -6.21
CA GLY A 52 0.82 1.63 -5.25
C GLY A 52 0.63 0.25 -4.61
N ILE A 53 -0.59 -0.10 -4.20
CA ILE A 53 -0.89 -1.41 -3.57
C ILE A 53 -2.19 -2.03 -4.08
N VAL A 54 -3.11 -1.17 -4.52
CA VAL A 54 -4.31 -1.53 -5.24
C VAL A 54 -4.43 -0.63 -6.46
N HIS A 55 -5.30 -1.01 -7.37
CA HIS A 55 -5.78 -0.16 -8.44
C HIS A 55 -7.31 -0.13 -8.36
N GLY A 56 -7.84 0.77 -7.53
CA GLY A 56 -9.24 0.81 -7.14
C GLY A 56 -10.21 0.90 -8.32
N HIS A 57 -9.82 1.62 -9.38
CA HIS A 57 -10.60 1.71 -10.63
C HIS A 57 -10.83 0.37 -11.34
N SER A 58 -9.92 -0.59 -11.17
CA SER A 58 -10.01 -1.93 -11.77
C SER A 58 -10.35 -3.01 -10.73
N GLY A 59 -10.55 -2.63 -9.46
CA GLY A 59 -10.81 -3.56 -8.36
C GLY A 59 -9.69 -4.58 -8.15
N ALA A 60 -8.44 -4.20 -8.43
CA ALA A 60 -7.28 -5.09 -8.38
C ALA A 60 -6.43 -4.82 -7.13
N VAL A 61 -6.00 -5.87 -6.43
CA VAL A 61 -4.98 -5.80 -5.38
C VAL A 61 -3.68 -6.48 -5.85
N PHE A 62 -2.54 -5.84 -5.55
CA PHE A 62 -1.22 -6.31 -5.94
C PHE A 62 -0.50 -7.02 -4.78
N PRO A 63 0.50 -7.87 -5.06
CA PRO A 63 1.46 -8.39 -4.08
C PRO A 63 2.03 -7.35 -3.12
N ALA A 64 2.23 -6.12 -3.60
CA ALA A 64 2.71 -5.00 -2.79
C ALA A 64 1.82 -4.71 -1.57
N ALA A 65 0.51 -4.99 -1.63
CA ALA A 65 -0.39 -4.83 -0.48
C ALA A 65 -0.02 -5.75 0.70
N VAL A 66 0.47 -6.97 0.42
CA VAL A 66 0.93 -7.91 1.47
C VAL A 66 2.12 -7.32 2.21
N VAL A 67 3.08 -6.79 1.45
CA VAL A 67 4.29 -6.16 2.00
C VAL A 67 3.96 -4.86 2.74
N ALA A 68 3.00 -4.07 2.24
CA ALA A 68 2.57 -2.82 2.85
C ALA A 68 1.70 -3.01 4.11
N THR A 69 1.04 -4.16 4.27
CA THR A 69 0.10 -4.43 5.38
C THR A 69 0.67 -4.11 6.78
N PRO A 70 1.85 -4.61 7.19
CA PRO A 70 2.40 -4.28 8.51
C PRO A 70 2.69 -2.78 8.70
N LEU A 71 3.07 -2.08 7.62
CA LEU A 71 3.35 -0.65 7.63
C LEU A 71 2.05 0.16 7.79
N LEU A 72 1.00 -0.20 7.05
CA LEU A 72 -0.34 0.38 7.18
C LEU A 72 -0.93 0.16 8.57
N LEU A 73 -0.73 -1.02 9.16
CA LEU A 73 -1.17 -1.31 10.53
C LEU A 73 -0.44 -0.47 11.58
N ASP A 74 0.85 -0.17 11.39
CA ASP A 74 1.58 0.72 12.29
C ASP A 74 1.12 2.18 12.15
N ILE A 75 0.87 2.64 10.92
CA ILE A 75 0.26 3.96 10.65
C ILE A 75 -1.14 4.05 11.28
N ALA A 76 -1.99 3.04 11.11
CA ALA A 76 -3.32 2.99 11.70
C ALA A 76 -3.30 3.08 13.24
N ARG A 77 -2.20 2.63 13.87
CA ARG A 77 -2.04 2.65 15.33
C ARG A 77 -1.45 3.96 15.86
N ARG A 78 -0.54 4.60 15.10
CA ARG A 78 0.36 5.65 15.62
C ARG A 78 0.35 6.95 14.82
N GLY A 79 -0.20 6.95 13.61
CA GLY A 79 -0.21 8.11 12.73
C GLY A 79 -1.15 9.22 13.22
N HIS A 80 -1.16 10.34 12.51
CA HIS A 80 -2.18 11.38 12.68
C HIS A 80 -3.59 10.80 12.41
N SER A 81 -4.65 11.32 13.05
CA SER A 81 -6.01 10.77 12.91
C SER A 81 -6.45 10.54 11.46
N ALA A 82 -6.21 11.53 10.58
CA ALA A 82 -6.50 11.39 9.16
C ALA A 82 -5.70 10.29 8.45
N ALA A 83 -4.45 10.07 8.86
CA ALA A 83 -3.61 8.97 8.35
C ALA A 83 -4.12 7.62 8.86
N GLN A 84 -4.60 7.55 10.10
CA GLN A 84 -5.18 6.33 10.66
C GLN A 84 -6.42 5.90 9.88
N ASP A 85 -7.35 6.83 9.64
CA ASP A 85 -8.57 6.58 8.88
C ASP A 85 -8.24 6.15 7.44
N THR A 86 -7.29 6.83 6.80
CA THR A 86 -6.86 6.50 5.44
C THR A 86 -6.20 5.12 5.37
N ALA A 87 -5.34 4.78 6.33
CA ALA A 87 -4.68 3.47 6.38
C ALA A 87 -5.71 2.34 6.57
N MET A 88 -6.72 2.54 7.42
CA MET A 88 -7.81 1.58 7.59
C MET A 88 -8.67 1.45 6.32
N GLY A 89 -8.96 2.57 5.64
CA GLY A 89 -9.68 2.55 4.37
C GLY A 89 -8.93 1.78 3.28
N LEU A 90 -7.61 1.93 3.18
CA LEU A 90 -6.78 1.19 2.23
C LEU A 90 -6.73 -0.32 2.53
N LEU A 91 -6.71 -0.70 3.81
CA LEU A 91 -6.78 -2.11 4.21
C LEU A 91 -8.13 -2.72 3.84
N ASP A 92 -9.23 -1.99 4.07
CA ASP A 92 -10.58 -2.42 3.67
C ASP A 92 -10.73 -2.53 2.14
N GLU A 93 -10.19 -1.56 1.39
CA GLU A 93 -10.17 -1.58 -0.07
C GLU A 93 -9.37 -2.77 -0.61
N ALA A 94 -8.19 -3.05 -0.04
CA ALA A 94 -7.37 -4.19 -0.42
C ALA A 94 -8.08 -5.53 -0.18
N LEU A 95 -8.85 -5.67 0.90
CA LEU A 95 -9.65 -6.85 1.21
C LEU A 95 -10.89 -6.97 0.31
N SER A 96 -11.40 -5.85 -0.18
CA SER A 96 -12.56 -5.77 -1.08
C SER A 96 -12.19 -5.97 -2.55
N CYS A 97 -10.92 -5.79 -2.91
CA CYS A 97 -10.40 -6.00 -4.26
C CYS A 97 -10.00 -7.46 -4.52
N TYR A 98 -9.90 -7.82 -5.80
CA TYR A 98 -9.50 -9.14 -6.22
C TYR A 98 -8.00 -9.20 -6.51
N PRO A 99 -7.28 -10.25 -6.06
CA PRO A 99 -5.90 -10.46 -6.44
C PRO A 99 -5.75 -10.43 -7.95
N HIS A 100 -4.83 -9.61 -8.46
CA HIS A 100 -4.64 -9.51 -9.90
C HIS A 100 -4.15 -10.86 -10.47
N ALA A 101 -4.78 -11.32 -11.56
CA ALA A 101 -4.51 -12.63 -12.13
C ALA A 101 -3.03 -12.77 -12.54
N GLY A 102 -2.38 -13.87 -12.12
CA GLY A 102 -0.95 -14.08 -12.33
C GLY A 102 -0.05 -13.52 -11.22
N TYR A 103 -0.60 -12.76 -10.28
CA TYR A 103 0.12 -12.11 -9.17
C TYR A 103 -0.46 -12.48 -7.81
N THR A 104 -1.01 -13.69 -7.67
CA THR A 104 -1.74 -14.11 -6.47
C THR A 104 -0.87 -14.76 -5.40
N ARG A 105 0.43 -14.96 -5.68
CA ARG A 105 1.38 -15.58 -4.75
C ARG A 105 2.47 -14.60 -4.38
N VAL A 106 2.70 -14.47 -3.08
CA VAL A 106 3.87 -13.83 -2.49
C VAL A 106 4.61 -14.91 -1.73
N THR A 107 5.93 -15.02 -1.90
CA THR A 107 6.73 -15.91 -1.07
C THR A 107 6.78 -15.32 0.33
N ALA A 108 6.02 -15.89 1.26
CA ALA A 108 6.13 -15.52 2.67
C ALA A 108 7.50 -15.98 3.21
N PRO A 109 8.07 -15.29 4.22
CA PRO A 109 9.38 -15.64 4.79
C PRO A 109 9.47 -17.08 5.34
N ASP A 110 8.33 -17.71 5.62
CA ASP A 110 8.20 -19.11 6.07
C ASP A 110 7.98 -20.12 4.93
N GLY A 111 7.84 -19.67 3.69
CA GLY A 111 8.00 -20.50 2.50
C GLY A 111 7.03 -21.68 2.35
N SER A 112 5.75 -21.51 2.71
CA SER A 112 4.71 -22.50 2.44
C SER A 112 3.81 -22.13 1.25
#